data_AF-A0A7Y3E2V2-F1
#
_entry.id   AF-A0A7Y3E2V2-F1
#
_cell.length_a   1.000
_cell.length_b   1.000
_cell.length_c   1.000
_cell.angle_alpha   90.00
_cell.angle_beta   90.00
_cell.angle_gamma   90.00
#
_symmetry.space_group_name_H-M   'P 1'
#
loop_
_entity.id
_entity.type
_entity.pdbx_description
1 polymer ?
#
loop_
_entity_poly.entity_id
_entity_poly.type
_entity_poly.pdbx_seq_one_letter_code
_entity_poly.pdbx_strand_id
1 'polypeptide(L)'
;MRRTAWIGISLVVLLIGAAGCGSDDGAGDLGPIASNGVSHAVGIWEPGPMDTCTREIHDSYTTVGPDSKEYPTWHPPTDPATGCSFGHEHGRDPRSSNLYAEVGAIPFGYANEQLDSFDPALQRHEDHVGHKIDWENDFELHYSGDVAGQILQGARCDALVKLHQGSHSRDAFTNNVHELVYHIRCDDGTDMSLSILAAIGTPGEFVSTCDRDIHIIAGSPTPLGSPSGGGKRIIPTRDCVEQHMLVPPGERSNFSAALRESWQLSQSIRTASGRTVASVNPYFNVMRPSRFYDPAQEGLVGRPVAVCYEETTSGERAEGSDCDESTANGSLPDVSWDDPRSVFDGSQRSVDINSNRINNADGPEIWYTDPFGKNARPEPFPGSVRQYIGAVDNVLAVNPSGPTFGNRRDYGGPSVHAPN
;
A
#
# COMPACT_ATOMS: atom_id res chain seq x y z
N MET A 1 -20.96 -77.28 50.98
CA MET A 1 -20.58 -76.41 49.84
C MET A 1 -20.40 -74.99 50.39
N ARG A 2 -19.16 -74.61 50.70
CA ARG A 2 -18.33 -73.56 50.02
C ARG A 2 -19.02 -72.18 50.05
N ARG A 3 -18.62 -71.26 50.94
CA ARG A 3 -17.56 -70.20 50.78
C ARG A 3 -17.84 -69.36 49.52
N THR A 4 -17.97 -68.03 49.56
CA THR A 4 -16.94 -67.03 49.88
C THR A 4 -17.53 -65.62 49.88
N ALA A 5 -17.00 -64.75 50.75
CA ALA A 5 -17.09 -63.28 50.66
C ALA A 5 -16.29 -62.73 49.48
N TRP A 6 -16.74 -61.63 48.86
CA TRP A 6 -15.91 -60.76 48.02
C TRP A 6 -16.25 -59.29 48.27
N ILE A 7 -15.17 -58.54 48.47
CA ILE A 7 -15.04 -57.11 48.65
C ILE A 7 -15.06 -56.46 47.26
N GLY A 8 -15.89 -55.44 47.05
CA GLY A 8 -15.93 -54.63 45.84
C GLY A 8 -15.29 -53.26 46.09
N ILE A 9 -14.13 -53.06 45.48
CA ILE A 9 -13.28 -51.87 45.51
C ILE A 9 -13.86 -50.73 44.65
N SER A 10 -13.62 -49.51 45.10
CA SER A 10 -13.93 -48.22 44.47
C SER A 10 -13.50 -48.10 43.00
N LEU A 11 -14.34 -47.45 42.18
CA LEU A 11 -13.90 -46.78 40.95
C LEU A 11 -14.20 -45.28 41.08
N VAL A 12 -13.16 -44.50 41.39
CA VAL A 12 -13.15 -43.06 41.19
C VAL A 12 -12.85 -42.84 39.70
N VAL A 13 -13.81 -42.30 38.97
CA VAL A 13 -13.61 -41.84 37.59
C VAL A 13 -12.90 -40.49 37.66
N LEU A 14 -11.58 -40.50 37.46
CA LEU A 14 -10.82 -39.30 37.11
C LEU A 14 -11.11 -38.96 35.64
N LEU A 15 -11.89 -37.91 35.42
CA LEU A 15 -11.98 -37.22 34.14
C LEU A 15 -10.68 -36.42 33.94
N ILE A 16 -9.72 -37.03 33.25
CA ILE A 16 -8.59 -36.30 32.67
C ILE A 16 -9.14 -35.59 31.43
N GLY A 17 -9.41 -34.29 31.56
CA GLY A 17 -9.67 -33.42 30.42
C GLY A 17 -8.39 -33.31 29.60
N ALA A 18 -8.34 -33.99 28.46
CA ALA A 18 -7.34 -33.71 27.44
C ALA A 18 -7.65 -32.31 26.88
N ALA A 19 -6.83 -31.34 27.25
CA ALA A 19 -6.73 -30.09 26.50
C ALA A 19 -6.19 -30.46 25.11
N GLY A 20 -7.08 -30.49 24.12
CA GLY A 20 -6.68 -30.63 22.73
C GLY A 20 -5.92 -29.38 22.33
N CYS A 21 -4.63 -29.55 22.03
CA CYS A 21 -3.88 -28.59 21.22
C CYS A 21 -4.53 -28.59 19.83
N GLY A 22 -5.32 -27.57 19.53
CA GLY A 22 -5.70 -27.26 18.15
C GLY A 22 -4.46 -26.72 17.45
N SER A 23 -3.99 -27.45 16.45
CA SER A 23 -3.13 -26.94 15.40
C SER A 23 -3.96 -25.96 14.57
N ASP A 24 -3.74 -24.66 14.78
CA ASP A 24 -4.20 -23.61 13.87
C ASP A 24 -3.34 -23.69 12.60
N ASP A 25 -3.84 -24.46 11.64
CA ASP A 25 -3.30 -24.52 10.29
C ASP A 25 -3.55 -23.15 9.62
N GLY A 26 -2.55 -22.65 8.91
CA GLY A 26 -2.45 -21.26 8.45
C GLY A 26 -3.67 -20.75 7.68
N ALA A 27 -4.08 -19.52 8.02
CA ALA A 27 -4.81 -18.54 7.19
C ALA A 27 -6.12 -18.98 6.48
N GLY A 28 -6.61 -20.20 6.67
CA GLY A 28 -7.79 -20.70 5.99
C GLY A 28 -8.72 -21.43 6.94
N ASP A 29 -9.63 -20.67 7.56
CA ASP A 29 -10.94 -21.06 8.10
C ASP A 29 -11.25 -20.30 9.40
N LEU A 30 -11.36 -18.98 9.27
CA LEU A 30 -12.17 -18.21 10.21
C LEU A 30 -13.53 -18.07 9.54
N GLY A 31 -14.45 -19.01 9.78
CA GLY A 31 -15.88 -18.79 9.55
C GLY A 31 -16.30 -17.41 10.10
N PRO A 32 -17.42 -16.82 9.65
CA PRO A 32 -17.70 -15.40 9.78
C PRO A 32 -17.33 -14.87 11.18
N ILE A 33 -16.21 -14.15 11.24
CA ILE A 33 -15.72 -13.56 12.48
C ILE A 33 -16.75 -12.51 12.85
N ALA A 34 -17.42 -12.70 14.00
CA ALA A 34 -18.34 -11.69 14.49
C ALA A 34 -17.55 -10.42 14.78
N SER A 35 -17.92 -9.32 14.13
CA SER A 35 -17.31 -8.01 14.39
C SER A 35 -17.51 -7.61 15.85
N ASN A 36 -16.44 -7.13 16.50
CA ASN A 36 -16.46 -6.61 17.87
C ASN A 36 -16.48 -5.08 17.94
N GLY A 37 -16.53 -4.40 16.79
CA GLY A 37 -16.49 -2.95 16.66
C GLY A 37 -16.07 -2.50 15.27
N VAL A 38 -16.04 -1.19 15.04
CA VAL A 38 -15.55 -0.58 13.79
C VAL A 38 -14.17 0.02 14.03
N SER A 39 -13.30 -0.03 13.02
CA SER A 39 -12.01 0.65 13.05
C SER A 39 -12.15 2.15 12.85
N HIS A 40 -11.07 2.90 13.15
CA HIS A 40 -11.00 4.34 12.89
C HIS A 40 -11.10 4.70 11.41
N ALA A 41 -10.87 3.76 10.50
CA ALA A 41 -10.93 3.97 9.06
C ALA A 41 -12.37 3.95 8.51
N VAL A 42 -13.34 3.37 9.22
CA VAL A 42 -14.73 3.31 8.74
C VAL A 42 -15.38 4.69 8.79
N GLY A 43 -16.03 5.09 7.70
CA GLY A 43 -16.84 6.31 7.66
C GLY A 43 -16.04 7.61 7.68
N ILE A 44 -14.81 7.57 7.19
CA ILE A 44 -13.97 8.77 7.00
C ILE A 44 -14.19 9.43 5.63
N TRP A 45 -14.67 8.67 4.65
CA TRP A 45 -14.98 9.19 3.32
C TRP A 45 -16.33 9.92 3.32
N GLU A 46 -16.38 11.02 2.58
CA GLU A 46 -17.59 11.80 2.33
C GLU A 46 -17.69 12.07 0.84
N PRO A 47 -18.89 11.96 0.24
CA PRO A 47 -19.08 12.27 -1.17
C PRO A 47 -18.79 13.74 -1.45
N GLY A 48 -17.93 13.98 -2.43
CA GLY A 48 -17.67 15.27 -3.03
C GLY A 48 -18.79 15.72 -3.99
N PRO A 49 -18.71 16.96 -4.52
CA PRO A 49 -19.74 17.51 -5.40
C PRO A 49 -19.95 16.74 -6.72
N MET A 50 -18.94 15.98 -7.15
CA MET A 50 -18.97 15.20 -8.39
C MET A 50 -19.31 13.71 -8.15
N ASP A 51 -19.39 13.30 -6.88
CA ASP A 51 -19.74 11.94 -6.49
C ASP A 51 -21.25 11.75 -6.50
N THR A 52 -21.68 10.54 -6.85
CA THR A 52 -23.12 10.21 -6.92
C THR A 52 -23.52 9.10 -5.97
N CYS A 53 -22.56 8.37 -5.40
CA CYS A 53 -22.81 7.45 -4.31
C CYS A 53 -22.99 8.20 -2.99
N THR A 54 -23.84 7.65 -2.11
CA THR A 54 -23.92 8.14 -0.73
C THR A 54 -22.83 7.48 0.11
N ARG A 55 -22.52 8.12 1.24
CA ARG A 55 -21.63 7.56 2.25
C ARG A 55 -22.08 6.19 2.73
N GLU A 56 -23.38 5.93 2.86
CA GLU A 56 -23.89 4.62 3.31
C GLU A 56 -23.60 3.50 2.29
N ILE A 57 -23.65 3.81 0.99
CA ILE A 57 -23.27 2.84 -0.06
C ILE A 57 -21.76 2.56 0.04
N HIS A 58 -20.95 3.60 0.18
CA HIS A 58 -19.51 3.48 0.33
C HIS A 58 -19.12 2.65 1.57
N ASP A 59 -19.68 3.01 2.73
CA ASP A 59 -19.41 2.36 4.02
C ASP A 59 -20.01 0.94 4.10
N SER A 60 -20.72 0.46 3.07
CA SER A 60 -21.14 -0.94 2.95
C SER A 60 -20.03 -1.87 2.47
N TYR A 61 -18.95 -1.32 1.91
CA TYR A 61 -17.78 -2.07 1.45
C TYR A 61 -16.80 -2.30 2.60
N THR A 62 -17.08 -3.31 3.41
CA THR A 62 -16.27 -3.62 4.60
C THR A 62 -15.80 -5.06 4.64
N THR A 63 -14.77 -5.30 5.45
CA THR A 63 -14.27 -6.62 5.82
C THR A 63 -13.93 -6.66 7.30
N VAL A 64 -13.92 -7.86 7.90
CA VAL A 64 -13.48 -8.04 9.28
C VAL A 64 -11.98 -8.33 9.30
N GLY A 65 -11.22 -7.50 10.01
CA GLY A 65 -9.78 -7.64 10.16
C GLY A 65 -9.38 -8.71 11.20
N PRO A 66 -8.08 -9.03 11.33
CA PRO A 66 -7.59 -10.04 12.26
C PRO A 66 -7.87 -9.75 13.75
N ASP A 67 -8.12 -8.50 14.12
CA ASP A 67 -8.50 -8.08 15.48
C ASP A 67 -10.02 -8.13 15.72
N SER A 68 -10.77 -8.70 14.77
CA SER A 68 -12.22 -8.80 14.75
C SER A 68 -12.96 -7.46 14.65
N LYS A 69 -12.31 -6.36 14.26
CA LYS A 69 -13.00 -5.12 13.90
C LYS A 69 -13.40 -5.10 12.43
N GLU A 70 -14.40 -4.30 12.12
CA GLU A 70 -14.81 -3.99 10.76
C GLU A 70 -13.98 -2.84 10.18
N TYR A 71 -13.50 -3.00 8.94
CA TYR A 71 -12.66 -2.06 8.21
C TYR A 71 -13.24 -1.79 6.83
N PRO A 72 -13.04 -0.59 6.25
CA PRO A 72 -13.24 -0.44 4.82
C PRO A 72 -12.33 -1.40 4.04
N THR A 73 -12.78 -1.78 2.85
CA THR A 73 -12.01 -2.61 1.93
C THR A 73 -12.20 -2.15 0.49
N TRP A 74 -11.62 -2.87 -0.47
CA TRP A 74 -11.72 -2.53 -1.88
C TRP A 74 -13.17 -2.47 -2.36
N HIS A 75 -13.47 -1.42 -3.11
CA HIS A 75 -14.67 -1.32 -3.94
C HIS A 75 -14.28 -0.89 -5.36
N PRO A 76 -15.11 -1.21 -6.38
CA PRO A 76 -14.93 -0.65 -7.71
C PRO A 76 -15.22 0.87 -7.69
N PRO A 77 -14.74 1.65 -8.68
CA PRO A 77 -14.99 3.10 -8.73
C PRO A 77 -16.47 3.47 -8.91
N THR A 78 -17.24 2.54 -9.48
CA THR A 78 -18.69 2.64 -9.66
C THR A 78 -19.35 1.44 -8.97
N ASP A 79 -20.31 1.71 -8.08
CA ASP A 79 -21.08 0.68 -7.41
C ASP A 79 -21.88 -0.14 -8.44
N PRO A 80 -21.67 -1.47 -8.54
CA PRO A 80 -22.31 -2.28 -9.57
C PRO A 80 -23.81 -2.50 -9.32
N ALA A 81 -24.30 -2.28 -8.09
CA ALA A 81 -25.71 -2.49 -7.76
C ALA A 81 -26.59 -1.30 -8.15
N THR A 82 -26.07 -0.08 -8.02
CA THR A 82 -26.81 1.18 -8.24
C THR A 82 -26.32 1.95 -9.46
N GLY A 83 -25.09 1.74 -9.91
CA GLY A 83 -24.43 2.51 -10.97
C GLY A 83 -23.95 3.90 -10.54
N CYS A 84 -24.03 4.23 -9.24
CA CYS A 84 -23.44 5.47 -8.72
C CYS A 84 -21.91 5.37 -8.70
N SER A 85 -21.24 6.52 -8.64
CA SER A 85 -19.78 6.64 -8.58
C SER A 85 -19.30 7.22 -7.26
N PHE A 86 -18.16 6.71 -6.78
CA PHE A 86 -17.44 7.18 -5.59
C PHE A 86 -16.37 8.26 -5.88
N GLY A 87 -16.13 8.58 -7.15
CA GLY A 87 -15.13 9.59 -7.53
C GLY A 87 -13.67 9.14 -7.49
N HIS A 88 -13.39 7.98 -6.90
CA HIS A 88 -12.04 7.47 -6.71
C HIS A 88 -11.96 5.96 -6.97
N GLU A 89 -10.74 5.44 -7.04
CA GLU A 89 -10.48 4.04 -7.33
C GLU A 89 -9.47 3.43 -6.33
N HIS A 90 -9.46 2.10 -6.20
CA HIS A 90 -8.54 1.38 -5.31
C HIS A 90 -7.62 0.42 -6.05
N GLY A 91 -7.41 0.62 -7.34
CA GLY A 91 -6.67 -0.25 -8.23
C GLY A 91 -7.46 -1.51 -8.59
N ARG A 92 -6.76 -2.65 -8.72
CA ARG A 92 -7.36 -3.88 -9.22
C ARG A 92 -8.26 -4.55 -8.18
N ASP A 93 -9.35 -5.15 -8.66
CA ASP A 93 -10.17 -6.06 -7.86
C ASP A 93 -9.31 -7.22 -7.32
N PRO A 94 -9.11 -7.34 -6.00
CA PRO A 94 -8.24 -8.36 -5.42
C PRO A 94 -8.80 -9.77 -5.64
N ARG A 95 -10.11 -9.94 -5.87
CA ARG A 95 -10.78 -11.25 -6.05
C ARG A 95 -10.26 -12.08 -7.22
N SER A 96 -9.55 -11.44 -8.14
CA SER A 96 -8.97 -12.08 -9.32
C SER A 96 -7.50 -12.50 -9.13
N SER A 97 -6.88 -12.17 -7.99
CA SER A 97 -5.56 -12.70 -7.62
C SER A 97 -5.66 -14.17 -7.22
N ASN A 98 -4.66 -14.98 -7.58
CA ASN A 98 -4.52 -16.37 -7.12
C ASN A 98 -4.39 -16.46 -5.59
N LEU A 99 -3.94 -15.38 -4.92
CA LEU A 99 -3.77 -15.33 -3.47
C LEU A 99 -5.06 -14.99 -2.71
N TYR A 100 -6.10 -14.53 -3.40
CA TYR A 100 -7.31 -14.02 -2.73
C TYR A 100 -8.05 -15.08 -1.92
N ALA A 101 -8.06 -16.34 -2.38
CA ALA A 101 -8.75 -17.42 -1.70
C ALA A 101 -8.22 -17.66 -0.27
N GLU A 102 -6.95 -17.33 -0.04
CA GLU A 102 -6.30 -17.46 1.27
C GLU A 102 -6.24 -16.13 2.03
N VAL A 103 -5.93 -15.04 1.33
CA VAL A 103 -5.76 -13.71 1.95
C VAL A 103 -7.10 -13.07 2.30
N GLY A 104 -8.12 -13.28 1.46
CA GLY A 104 -9.41 -12.60 1.57
C GLY A 104 -9.35 -11.11 1.19
N ALA A 105 -10.37 -10.36 1.64
CA ALA A 105 -10.44 -8.93 1.44
C ALA A 105 -9.45 -8.20 2.37
N ILE A 106 -8.73 -7.21 1.83
CA ILE A 106 -7.72 -6.46 2.58
C ILE A 106 -8.40 -5.42 3.49
N PRO A 107 -8.21 -5.46 4.81
CA PRO A 107 -8.68 -4.40 5.70
C PRO A 107 -7.81 -3.15 5.55
N PHE A 108 -8.42 -2.04 5.15
CA PHE A 108 -7.73 -0.75 5.00
C PHE A 108 -7.56 -0.07 6.37
N GLY A 109 -6.31 0.22 6.76
CA GLY A 109 -5.99 0.89 8.01
C GLY A 109 -5.82 -0.06 9.20
N TYR A 110 -5.63 -1.36 8.97
CA TYR A 110 -5.38 -2.32 10.04
C TYR A 110 -4.07 -2.04 10.80
N ALA A 111 -2.98 -1.75 10.10
CA ALA A 111 -1.70 -1.45 10.75
C ALA A 111 -1.76 -0.12 11.54
N ASN A 112 -2.55 0.84 11.05
CA ASN A 112 -2.87 2.09 11.72
C ASN A 112 -3.62 1.87 13.05
N GLU A 113 -4.64 1.01 13.03
CA GLU A 113 -5.40 0.66 14.24
C GLU A 113 -4.51 -0.03 15.29
N GLN A 114 -3.58 -0.88 14.86
CA GLN A 114 -2.62 -1.50 15.77
C GLN A 114 -1.61 -0.48 16.34
N LEU A 115 -1.26 0.57 15.57
CA LEU A 115 -0.44 1.67 16.08
C LEU A 115 -1.12 2.43 17.20
N ASP A 116 -2.42 2.68 17.14
CA ASP A 116 -3.15 3.35 18.22
C ASP A 116 -3.08 2.57 19.55
N SER A 117 -3.00 1.24 19.47
CA SER A 117 -2.82 0.37 20.64
C SER A 117 -1.36 0.27 21.10
N PHE A 118 -0.41 0.30 20.17
CA PHE A 118 1.02 0.15 20.44
C PHE A 118 1.67 1.44 20.95
N ASP A 119 1.41 2.56 20.27
CA ASP A 119 1.91 3.89 20.60
C ASP A 119 0.84 4.97 20.31
N PRO A 120 -0.05 5.25 21.29
CA PRO A 120 -1.11 6.25 21.15
C PRO A 120 -0.60 7.68 20.93
N ALA A 121 0.69 7.96 21.06
CA ALA A 121 1.25 9.29 20.75
C ALA A 121 1.61 9.45 19.26
N LEU A 122 1.66 8.35 18.51
CA LEU A 122 2.02 8.32 17.08
C LEU A 122 0.83 8.04 16.16
N GLN A 123 -0.40 8.30 16.62
CA GLN A 123 -1.63 8.02 15.85
C GLN A 123 -1.51 8.50 14.40
N ARG A 124 -1.90 7.61 13.49
CA ARG A 124 -1.90 7.85 12.05
C ARG A 124 -3.16 7.24 11.52
N HIS A 125 -4.09 8.06 11.04
CA HIS A 125 -5.24 7.60 10.27
C HIS A 125 -5.07 8.06 8.83
N GLU A 126 -5.17 7.11 7.92
CA GLU A 126 -4.99 7.29 6.48
C GLU A 126 -6.33 7.67 5.84
N ASP A 127 -6.29 8.55 4.84
CA ASP A 127 -7.46 8.85 4.04
C ASP A 127 -7.81 7.65 3.16
N HIS A 128 -9.10 7.40 3.01
CA HIS A 128 -9.61 6.20 2.34
C HIS A 128 -9.14 6.10 0.87
N VAL A 129 -9.18 7.20 0.12
CA VAL A 129 -8.88 7.19 -1.33
C VAL A 129 -7.45 6.74 -1.64
N GLY A 130 -6.51 6.92 -0.73
CA GLY A 130 -5.11 6.55 -0.90
C GLY A 130 -4.83 5.05 -0.90
N HIS A 131 -5.78 4.18 -0.51
CA HIS A 131 -5.53 2.73 -0.45
C HIS A 131 -5.53 2.11 -1.87
N LYS A 132 -4.36 1.80 -2.45
CA LYS A 132 -4.25 1.26 -3.83
C LYS A 132 -3.77 -0.19 -3.85
N ILE A 133 -4.54 -1.06 -4.51
CA ILE A 133 -4.25 -2.48 -4.69
C ILE A 133 -3.73 -2.76 -6.11
N ASP A 134 -2.67 -3.56 -6.21
CA ASP A 134 -2.28 -4.20 -7.46
C ASP A 134 -1.91 -5.66 -7.19
N TRP A 135 -1.91 -6.48 -8.23
CA TRP A 135 -1.51 -7.87 -8.14
C TRP A 135 -1.07 -8.38 -9.51
N GLU A 136 -0.27 -9.44 -9.53
CA GLU A 136 0.04 -10.20 -10.73
C GLU A 136 0.13 -11.67 -10.38
N ASN A 137 -0.45 -12.50 -11.24
CA ASN A 137 -0.40 -13.95 -11.08
C ASN A 137 0.69 -14.52 -11.98
N ASP A 138 1.30 -15.63 -11.54
CA ASP A 138 2.12 -16.50 -12.38
C ASP A 138 3.33 -15.82 -13.06
N PHE A 139 3.89 -14.76 -12.49
CA PHE A 139 5.03 -14.04 -13.06
C PHE A 139 6.36 -14.68 -12.67
N GLU A 140 7.41 -14.48 -13.47
CA GLU A 140 8.75 -14.97 -13.17
C GLU A 140 9.59 -13.89 -12.48
N LEU A 141 10.25 -14.24 -11.36
CA LEU A 141 11.30 -13.40 -10.78
C LEU A 141 12.58 -13.54 -11.60
N HIS A 142 13.17 -12.42 -12.02
CA HIS A 142 14.44 -12.43 -12.75
C HIS A 142 15.60 -12.06 -11.83
N TYR A 143 16.71 -12.79 -11.90
CA TYR A 143 17.92 -12.43 -11.17
C TYR A 143 18.72 -11.37 -11.95
N SER A 144 19.09 -10.28 -11.27
CA SER A 144 19.94 -9.25 -11.88
C SER A 144 21.37 -9.76 -12.13
N GLY A 145 21.88 -9.62 -13.36
CA GLY A 145 23.27 -9.87 -13.75
C GLY A 145 23.43 -10.98 -14.80
N ASP A 146 24.25 -10.73 -15.83
CA ASP A 146 24.38 -11.57 -17.05
C ASP A 146 24.69 -13.06 -16.79
N VAL A 147 25.42 -13.35 -15.71
CA VAL A 147 25.80 -14.72 -15.34
C VAL A 147 24.76 -15.37 -14.43
N ALA A 148 24.17 -14.60 -13.50
CA ALA A 148 23.18 -15.12 -12.56
C ALA A 148 21.82 -15.39 -13.24
N GLY A 149 21.38 -14.50 -14.12
CA GLY A 149 20.13 -14.66 -14.89
C GLY A 149 20.19 -15.77 -15.95
N GLN A 150 21.38 -16.28 -16.29
CA GLN A 150 21.53 -17.42 -17.21
C GLN A 150 21.64 -18.78 -16.49
N ILE A 151 21.97 -18.78 -15.20
CA ILE A 151 22.29 -20.00 -14.43
C ILE A 151 21.23 -20.32 -13.36
N LEU A 152 20.60 -19.30 -12.79
CA LEU A 152 19.51 -19.46 -11.83
C LEU A 152 18.17 -19.40 -12.57
N GLN A 153 17.39 -20.46 -12.49
CA GLN A 153 15.98 -20.42 -12.91
C GLN A 153 15.24 -19.45 -11.99
N GLY A 154 14.47 -18.54 -12.57
CA GLY A 154 13.57 -17.68 -11.81
C GLY A 154 12.52 -18.52 -11.06
N ALA A 155 12.02 -17.99 -9.96
CA ALA A 155 10.86 -18.57 -9.29
C ALA A 155 9.58 -18.02 -9.94
N ARG A 156 8.58 -18.87 -10.13
CA ARG A 156 7.25 -18.43 -10.58
C ARG A 156 6.45 -18.04 -9.35
N CYS A 157 5.91 -16.83 -9.36
CA CYS A 157 5.28 -16.22 -8.21
C CYS A 157 3.92 -15.62 -8.52
N ASP A 158 3.09 -15.53 -7.48
CA ASP A 158 1.93 -14.66 -7.40
C ASP A 158 2.22 -13.56 -6.37
N ALA A 159 1.76 -12.34 -6.63
CA ALA A 159 1.88 -11.23 -5.68
C ALA A 159 0.59 -10.42 -5.63
N LEU A 160 0.21 -10.01 -4.42
CA LEU A 160 -0.93 -9.13 -4.14
C LEU A 160 -0.45 -8.08 -3.15
N VAL A 161 -0.50 -6.82 -3.54
CA VAL A 161 0.09 -5.72 -2.78
C VAL A 161 -0.90 -4.57 -2.64
N LYS A 162 -0.83 -3.89 -1.50
CA LYS A 162 -1.49 -2.61 -1.26
C LYS A 162 -0.51 -1.65 -0.62
N LEU A 163 -0.50 -0.41 -1.09
CA LEU A 163 0.14 0.70 -0.41
C LEU A 163 -0.88 1.81 -0.22
N HIS A 164 -0.83 2.50 0.92
CA HIS A 164 -1.46 3.82 1.02
C HIS A 164 -0.60 4.85 0.30
N GLN A 165 -1.14 5.41 -0.77
CA GLN A 165 -0.44 6.25 -1.73
C GLN A 165 -1.29 7.48 -2.08
N GLY A 166 -1.55 8.34 -1.10
CA GLY A 166 -2.22 9.61 -1.34
C GLY A 166 -1.36 10.56 -2.18
N SER A 167 -1.77 10.82 -3.43
CA SER A 167 -1.03 11.67 -4.38
C SER A 167 -1.67 13.04 -4.62
N HIS A 168 -2.64 13.43 -3.78
CA HIS A 168 -3.45 14.63 -3.98
C HIS A 168 -3.25 15.73 -2.93
N SER A 169 -2.75 15.39 -1.74
CA SER A 169 -2.62 16.33 -0.61
C SER A 169 -1.16 16.58 -0.25
N ARG A 170 -0.92 17.53 0.67
CA ARG A 170 0.42 17.79 1.18
C ARG A 170 0.93 16.74 2.18
N ASP A 171 0.09 15.80 2.62
CA ASP A 171 0.42 14.84 3.70
C ASP A 171 1.75 14.13 3.40
N ALA A 172 1.86 13.59 2.18
CA ALA A 172 3.04 12.90 1.71
C ALA A 172 4.30 13.78 1.53
N PHE A 173 4.27 15.09 1.80
CA PHE A 173 5.50 15.89 1.88
C PHE A 173 6.18 15.73 3.25
N THR A 174 5.42 15.71 4.35
CA THR A 174 5.98 15.62 5.71
C THR A 174 5.76 14.27 6.38
N ASN A 175 4.81 13.47 5.90
CA ASN A 175 4.44 12.18 6.47
C ASN A 175 5.06 11.01 5.69
N ASN A 176 6.01 10.31 6.31
CA ASN A 176 6.72 9.20 5.70
C ASN A 176 6.18 7.82 6.07
N VAL A 177 5.10 7.71 6.87
CA VAL A 177 4.57 6.41 7.32
C VAL A 177 3.26 6.09 6.60
N HIS A 178 3.28 4.97 5.85
CA HIS A 178 2.17 4.54 4.99
C HIS A 178 1.91 3.04 5.12
N GLU A 179 0.67 2.61 5.25
CA GLU A 179 0.33 1.19 5.39
C GLU A 179 0.64 0.43 4.10
N LEU A 180 1.50 -0.58 4.26
CA LEU A 180 1.83 -1.60 3.27
C LEU A 180 1.19 -2.93 3.68
N VAL A 181 0.43 -3.52 2.77
CA VAL A 181 0.04 -4.92 2.81
C VAL A 181 0.71 -5.62 1.63
N TYR A 182 1.42 -6.72 1.88
CA TYR A 182 2.28 -7.34 0.90
C TYR A 182 2.23 -8.86 1.00
N HIS A 183 1.67 -9.49 -0.02
CA HIS A 183 1.59 -10.94 -0.15
C HIS A 183 2.40 -11.37 -1.37
N ILE A 184 3.26 -12.38 -1.19
CA ILE A 184 3.96 -13.04 -2.28
C ILE A 184 4.08 -14.53 -1.98
N ARG A 185 3.83 -15.36 -2.98
CA ARG A 185 4.09 -16.81 -2.94
C ARG A 185 4.79 -17.22 -4.22
N CYS A 186 5.81 -18.05 -4.09
CA CYS A 186 6.58 -18.58 -5.21
C CYS A 186 6.70 -20.11 -5.12
N ASP A 187 6.96 -20.74 -6.27
CA ASP A 187 7.17 -22.19 -6.37
C ASP A 187 8.51 -22.69 -5.76
N ASP A 188 9.42 -21.78 -5.41
CA ASP A 188 10.66 -22.06 -4.69
C ASP A 188 10.50 -22.12 -3.16
N GLY A 189 9.27 -21.94 -2.66
CA GLY A 189 8.96 -21.92 -1.23
C GLY A 189 9.02 -20.53 -0.58
N THR A 190 9.38 -19.48 -1.33
CA THR A 190 9.24 -18.09 -0.86
C THR A 190 7.76 -17.78 -0.63
N ASP A 191 7.38 -17.54 0.62
CA ASP A 191 6.01 -17.20 0.99
C ASP A 191 6.00 -16.17 2.14
N MET A 192 5.37 -15.02 1.92
CA MET A 192 5.23 -13.96 2.92
C MET A 192 3.87 -13.29 2.81
N SER A 193 3.28 -13.00 3.96
CA SER A 193 2.09 -12.16 4.12
C SER A 193 2.39 -11.13 5.20
N LEU A 194 2.59 -9.88 4.76
CA LEU A 194 3.02 -8.78 5.60
C LEU A 194 1.95 -7.69 5.68
N SER A 195 1.74 -7.11 6.86
CA SER A 195 0.96 -5.89 7.08
C SER A 195 1.71 -5.00 8.06
N ILE A 196 2.17 -3.83 7.60
CA ILE A 196 2.99 -2.90 8.40
C ILE A 196 2.71 -1.45 7.99
N LEU A 197 3.07 -0.52 8.88
CA LEU A 197 3.32 0.87 8.52
C LEU A 197 4.75 0.99 8.01
N ALA A 198 4.87 1.14 6.69
CA ALA A 198 6.15 1.35 6.04
C ALA A 198 6.63 2.78 6.29
N ALA A 199 7.76 2.92 6.98
CA ALA A 199 8.49 4.19 7.01
C ALA A 199 9.32 4.34 5.73
N ILE A 200 9.08 5.39 4.94
CA ILE A 200 9.62 5.59 3.59
C ILE A 200 10.53 6.82 3.59
N GLY A 201 11.83 6.58 3.77
CA GLY A 201 12.84 7.63 3.92
C GLY A 201 12.70 8.43 5.22
N THR A 202 13.16 9.68 5.18
CA THR A 202 13.20 10.60 6.32
C THR A 202 11.84 11.31 6.50
N PRO A 203 11.32 11.40 7.74
CA PRO A 203 10.10 12.18 8.02
C PRO A 203 10.34 13.68 7.81
N GLY A 204 9.33 14.43 7.35
CA GLY A 204 9.48 15.86 7.05
C GLY A 204 10.19 16.19 5.73
N GLU A 205 10.65 15.17 5.00
CA GLU A 205 11.53 15.31 3.84
C GLU A 205 11.14 14.37 2.69
N PHE A 206 11.35 14.81 1.45
CA PHE A 206 11.28 13.95 0.27
C PHE A 206 12.41 14.30 -0.73
N VAL A 207 12.54 13.52 -1.80
CA VAL A 207 13.55 13.71 -2.85
C VAL A 207 12.90 14.30 -4.11
N SER A 208 13.57 15.24 -4.77
CA SER A 208 13.06 15.84 -6.02
C SER A 208 13.00 14.83 -7.18
N THR A 209 11.97 14.90 -8.02
CA THR A 209 11.83 14.04 -9.21
C THR A 209 12.93 14.26 -10.25
N CYS A 210 13.34 15.52 -10.49
CA CYS A 210 14.28 15.88 -11.57
C CYS A 210 15.74 15.78 -11.16
N ASP A 211 16.00 15.86 -9.86
CA ASP A 211 17.32 15.61 -9.29
C ASP A 211 17.19 14.76 -8.04
N ARG A 212 17.57 13.49 -8.18
CA ARG A 212 17.40 12.47 -7.13
C ARG A 212 18.44 12.56 -6.01
N ASP A 213 19.37 13.50 -6.12
CA ASP A 213 20.34 13.84 -5.07
C ASP A 213 19.88 15.05 -4.24
N ILE A 214 18.83 15.75 -4.67
CA ILE A 214 18.24 16.89 -3.94
C ILE A 214 17.17 16.39 -2.97
N HIS A 215 17.41 16.63 -1.68
CA HIS A 215 16.47 16.41 -0.59
C HIS A 215 15.75 17.72 -0.24
N ILE A 216 14.42 17.69 -0.25
CA ILE A 216 13.54 18.82 0.08
C ILE A 216 13.02 18.66 1.50
N ILE A 217 13.38 19.60 2.38
CA ILE A 217 12.78 19.71 3.72
C ILE A 217 11.45 20.45 3.61
N ALA A 218 10.35 19.71 3.69
CA ALA A 218 9.01 20.24 3.48
C ALA A 218 8.35 20.77 4.76
N GLY A 219 8.85 20.37 5.94
CA GLY A 219 8.33 20.83 7.22
C GLY A 219 8.59 19.86 8.35
N SER A 220 7.95 20.11 9.50
CA SER A 220 8.01 19.19 10.64
C SER A 220 7.35 17.85 10.29
N PRO A 221 7.92 16.72 10.74
CA PRO A 221 7.29 15.41 10.66
C PRO A 221 5.83 15.43 11.11
N THR A 222 4.97 14.70 10.39
CA THR A 222 3.57 14.50 10.78
C THR A 222 3.25 13.02 10.66
N PRO A 223 3.03 12.29 11.77
CA PRO A 223 3.22 12.69 13.17
C PRO A 223 4.66 13.11 13.53
N LEU A 224 4.83 13.86 14.65
CA LEU A 224 6.14 14.41 15.04
C LEU A 224 7.20 13.35 15.37
N GLY A 225 6.78 12.20 15.90
CA GLY A 225 7.69 11.11 16.28
C GLY A 225 7.79 10.01 15.22
N SER A 226 7.38 10.26 13.97
CA SER A 226 7.49 9.29 12.89
C SER A 226 8.92 8.77 12.76
N PRO A 227 9.13 7.45 12.69
CA PRO A 227 10.47 6.88 12.55
C PRO A 227 11.03 7.14 11.15
N SER A 228 12.35 7.32 11.04
CA SER A 228 13.03 7.21 9.75
C SER A 228 13.03 5.76 9.27
N GLY A 229 12.82 5.57 7.98
CA GLY A 229 12.89 4.27 7.31
C GLY A 229 13.93 4.24 6.20
N GLY A 230 14.04 3.09 5.54
CA GLY A 230 14.81 2.96 4.31
C GLY A 230 14.04 3.50 3.10
N GLY A 231 14.69 3.50 1.94
CA GLY A 231 14.07 3.96 0.70
C GLY A 231 13.86 5.48 0.66
N LYS A 232 12.94 5.94 -0.19
CA LYS A 232 12.64 7.37 -0.37
C LYS A 232 11.31 7.61 -1.08
N ARG A 233 10.68 8.73 -0.72
CA ARG A 233 9.59 9.34 -1.48
C ARG A 233 10.20 10.31 -2.47
N ILE A 234 9.95 10.11 -3.76
CA ILE A 234 10.39 10.99 -4.84
C ILE A 234 9.14 11.68 -5.38
N ILE A 235 9.10 13.01 -5.31
CA ILE A 235 7.90 13.80 -5.55
C ILE A 235 8.23 14.96 -6.50
N PRO A 236 7.37 15.25 -7.50
CA PRO A 236 7.50 16.41 -8.37
C PRO A 236 7.58 17.72 -7.61
N THR A 237 8.42 18.64 -8.09
CA THR A 237 8.58 20.00 -7.54
C THR A 237 8.20 21.04 -8.59
N ARG A 238 8.01 22.30 -8.16
CA ARG A 238 7.78 23.42 -9.08
C ARG A 238 8.89 23.53 -10.12
N ASP A 239 10.15 23.43 -9.71
CA ASP A 239 11.29 23.48 -10.63
C ASP A 239 11.21 22.39 -11.71
N CYS A 240 10.77 21.18 -11.35
CA CYS A 240 10.52 20.10 -12.31
C CYS A 240 9.44 20.44 -13.33
N VAL A 241 8.35 21.02 -12.85
CA VAL A 241 7.23 21.46 -13.69
C VAL A 241 7.71 22.55 -14.65
N GLU A 242 8.45 23.55 -14.19
CA GLU A 242 8.98 24.60 -15.05
C GLU A 242 9.98 24.05 -16.07
N GLN A 243 10.86 23.13 -15.67
CA GLN A 243 11.88 22.56 -16.56
C GLN A 243 11.31 21.67 -17.68
N HIS A 244 10.19 21.00 -17.43
CA HIS A 244 9.71 19.92 -18.31
C HIS A 244 8.27 20.10 -18.80
N MET A 245 7.43 20.88 -18.13
CA MET A 245 6.08 21.21 -18.62
C MET A 245 6.06 22.53 -19.37
N LEU A 246 6.65 23.60 -18.84
CA LEU A 246 6.64 24.90 -19.52
C LEU A 246 7.74 24.96 -20.59
N VAL A 247 7.34 24.90 -21.85
CA VAL A 247 8.27 24.82 -22.99
C VAL A 247 8.06 25.99 -23.95
N PRO A 248 9.09 26.38 -24.74
CA PRO A 248 8.97 27.43 -25.73
C PRO A 248 7.89 27.14 -26.79
N PRO A 249 7.33 28.18 -27.45
CA PRO A 249 6.35 27.99 -28.52
C PRO A 249 6.82 27.04 -29.62
N GLY A 250 6.02 26.02 -29.91
CA GLY A 250 6.31 25.01 -30.93
C GLY A 250 7.03 23.76 -30.41
N GLU A 251 7.38 23.71 -29.13
CA GLU A 251 7.89 22.51 -28.46
C GLU A 251 6.76 21.72 -27.78
N ARG A 252 7.07 20.52 -27.28
CA ARG A 252 6.13 19.64 -26.57
C ARG A 252 6.63 19.39 -25.16
N SER A 253 5.74 19.52 -24.18
CA SER A 253 6.02 19.21 -22.78
C SER A 253 6.36 17.74 -22.58
N ASN A 254 7.22 17.46 -21.60
CA ASN A 254 7.50 16.12 -21.10
C ASN A 254 6.87 15.91 -19.72
N PHE A 255 5.55 15.64 -19.73
CA PHE A 255 4.79 15.37 -18.49
C PHE A 255 5.36 14.21 -17.69
N SER A 256 5.87 13.16 -18.32
CA SER A 256 6.45 12.01 -17.61
C SER A 256 7.73 12.34 -16.82
N ALA A 257 8.53 13.30 -17.30
CA ALA A 257 9.72 13.78 -16.60
C ALA A 257 9.36 14.78 -15.50
N ALA A 258 8.32 15.59 -15.72
CA ALA A 258 7.83 16.56 -14.75
C ALA A 258 7.04 15.93 -13.59
N LEU A 259 6.11 15.02 -13.92
CA LEU A 259 4.99 14.58 -13.08
C LEU A 259 5.00 13.06 -12.87
N ARG A 260 6.03 12.59 -12.18
CA ARG A 260 6.12 11.21 -11.71
C ARG A 260 6.48 11.19 -10.24
N GLU A 261 5.60 10.61 -9.42
CA GLU A 261 5.95 10.22 -8.06
C GLU A 261 6.51 8.80 -8.05
N SER A 262 7.48 8.54 -7.17
CA SER A 262 8.03 7.21 -6.93
C SER A 262 8.25 7.00 -5.44
N TRP A 263 7.62 5.96 -4.93
CA TRP A 263 7.59 5.58 -3.53
C TRP A 263 8.42 4.31 -3.41
N GLN A 264 9.69 4.49 -3.09
CA GLN A 264 10.66 3.40 -3.04
C GLN A 264 10.78 2.90 -1.61
N LEU A 265 10.29 1.70 -1.34
CA LEU A 265 10.30 1.14 0.01
C LEU A 265 11.58 0.35 0.26
N SER A 266 11.96 0.28 1.53
CA SER A 266 12.87 -0.76 2.01
C SER A 266 12.46 -1.18 3.42
N GLN A 267 11.73 -2.29 3.48
CA GLN A 267 11.08 -2.76 4.69
C GLN A 267 11.66 -4.10 5.13
N SER A 268 11.67 -4.33 6.44
CA SER A 268 12.19 -5.57 7.01
C SER A 268 11.48 -5.94 8.29
N ILE A 269 11.17 -7.22 8.43
CA ILE A 269 10.71 -7.81 9.68
C ILE A 269 11.92 -8.17 10.54
N ARG A 270 12.02 -7.61 11.74
CA ARG A 270 13.20 -7.77 12.61
C ARG A 270 12.81 -8.22 14.01
N THR A 271 13.58 -9.17 14.55
CA THR A 271 13.49 -9.55 15.97
C THR A 271 13.99 -8.43 16.87
N ALA A 272 13.72 -8.53 18.18
CA ALA A 272 14.24 -7.60 19.18
C ALA A 272 15.79 -7.56 19.23
N SER A 273 16.47 -8.65 18.81
CA SER A 273 17.94 -8.69 18.70
C SER A 273 18.49 -8.01 17.44
N GLY A 274 17.62 -7.51 16.56
CA GLY A 274 18.00 -6.89 15.28
C GLY A 274 18.21 -7.86 14.13
N ARG A 275 17.95 -9.16 14.31
CA ARG A 275 18.00 -10.14 13.22
C ARG A 275 16.85 -9.90 12.25
N THR A 276 17.17 -9.70 10.98
CA THR A 276 16.17 -9.66 9.91
C THR A 276 15.66 -11.06 9.60
N VAL A 277 14.34 -11.24 9.68
CA VAL A 277 13.63 -12.49 9.35
C VAL A 277 13.12 -12.44 7.91
N ALA A 278 12.66 -11.28 7.46
CA ALA A 278 12.22 -11.05 6.09
C ALA A 278 12.49 -9.60 5.66
N SER A 279 12.61 -9.35 4.36
CA SER A 279 12.66 -8.00 3.79
C SER A 279 12.05 -7.92 2.40
N VAL A 280 11.49 -6.75 2.07
CA VAL A 280 10.88 -6.43 0.78
C VAL A 280 11.20 -4.99 0.38
N ASN A 281 11.44 -4.74 -0.91
CA ASN A 281 11.72 -3.39 -1.44
C ASN A 281 10.82 -3.03 -2.64
N PRO A 282 9.49 -3.11 -2.54
CA PRO A 282 8.62 -2.76 -3.66
C PRO A 282 8.69 -1.27 -3.97
N TYR A 283 8.61 -0.89 -5.25
CA TYR A 283 8.55 0.51 -5.66
C TYR A 283 7.19 0.79 -6.29
N PHE A 284 6.46 1.76 -5.74
CA PHE A 284 5.17 2.18 -6.26
C PHE A 284 5.34 3.50 -7.00
N ASN A 285 4.81 3.61 -8.21
CA ASN A 285 4.96 4.79 -9.04
C ASN A 285 3.58 5.32 -9.41
N VAL A 286 3.44 6.64 -9.36
CA VAL A 286 2.24 7.35 -9.81
C VAL A 286 2.62 8.24 -10.97
N MET A 287 1.96 8.04 -12.10
CA MET A 287 2.00 8.95 -13.23
C MET A 287 0.83 9.92 -13.11
N ARG A 288 1.04 11.17 -13.54
CA ARG A 288 0.01 12.22 -13.50
C ARG A 288 -0.64 12.39 -12.11
N PRO A 289 0.17 12.53 -11.03
CA PRO A 289 -0.38 12.86 -9.71
C PRO A 289 -1.17 14.18 -9.78
N SER A 290 -2.12 14.38 -8.87
CA SER A 290 -2.93 15.61 -8.83
C SER A 290 -2.24 16.78 -8.10
N ARG A 291 -0.94 16.63 -7.79
CA ARG A 291 -0.13 17.62 -7.09
C ARG A 291 1.33 17.62 -7.54
N PHE A 292 2.00 18.72 -7.24
CA PHE A 292 3.46 18.79 -7.07
C PHE A 292 3.78 19.69 -5.87
N TYR A 293 5.00 19.61 -5.35
CA TYR A 293 5.46 20.49 -4.29
C TYR A 293 5.78 21.88 -4.84
N ASP A 294 5.08 22.90 -4.35
CA ASP A 294 5.31 24.29 -4.69
C ASP A 294 5.35 25.15 -3.42
N PRO A 295 6.53 25.59 -2.97
CA PRO A 295 6.65 26.37 -1.73
C PRO A 295 6.00 27.76 -1.80
N ALA A 296 5.63 28.24 -3.01
CA ALA A 296 4.95 29.52 -3.20
C ALA A 296 3.43 29.42 -3.05
N GLN A 297 2.85 28.22 -3.07
CA GLN A 297 1.41 28.00 -2.99
C GLN A 297 0.93 27.74 -1.55
N GLU A 298 -0.34 28.03 -1.30
CA GLU A 298 -0.98 27.63 -0.04
C GLU A 298 -0.87 26.11 0.16
N GLY A 299 -0.54 25.71 1.39
CA GLY A 299 -0.36 24.30 1.70
C GLY A 299 0.84 23.63 1.02
N LEU A 300 1.70 24.40 0.33
CA LEU A 300 2.86 23.93 -0.43
C LEU A 300 2.50 23.06 -1.65
N VAL A 301 1.26 23.15 -2.14
CA VAL A 301 0.72 22.28 -3.19
C VAL A 301 0.46 23.08 -4.47
N GLY A 302 1.19 22.76 -5.53
CA GLY A 302 0.84 23.15 -6.89
C GLY A 302 -0.08 22.12 -7.55
N ARG A 303 -0.94 22.57 -8.46
CA ARG A 303 -1.88 21.71 -9.21
C ARG A 303 -1.46 21.61 -10.67
N PRO A 304 -1.15 20.42 -11.20
CA PRO A 304 -0.75 20.28 -12.61
C PRO A 304 -1.74 20.85 -13.62
N VAL A 305 -3.05 20.72 -13.37
CA VAL A 305 -4.08 21.29 -14.27
C VAL A 305 -4.02 22.83 -14.31
N ALA A 306 -3.62 23.49 -13.22
CA ALA A 306 -3.48 24.94 -13.21
C ALA A 306 -2.30 25.40 -14.10
N VAL A 307 -1.24 24.59 -14.17
CA VAL A 307 -0.08 24.84 -15.04
C VAL A 307 -0.46 24.82 -16.51
N CYS A 308 -1.51 24.09 -16.90
CA CYS A 308 -2.02 24.08 -18.27
C CYS A 308 -2.52 25.44 -18.76
N TYR A 309 -2.78 26.38 -17.84
CA TYR A 309 -3.21 27.74 -18.13
C TYR A 309 -2.10 28.79 -17.94
N GLU A 310 -0.90 28.37 -17.51
CA GLU A 310 0.23 29.27 -17.31
C GLU A 310 0.91 29.60 -18.63
N GLU A 311 1.27 30.88 -18.78
CA GLU A 311 2.16 31.35 -19.84
C GLU A 311 3.19 32.29 -19.21
N THR A 312 4.48 32.00 -19.42
CA THR A 312 5.56 32.86 -18.93
C THR A 312 5.64 34.14 -19.76
N THR A 313 6.37 35.15 -19.27
CA THR A 313 6.61 36.37 -20.06
C THR A 313 7.36 36.12 -21.36
N SER A 314 8.09 35.00 -21.47
CA SER A 314 8.77 34.52 -22.67
C SER A 314 7.84 33.81 -23.65
N GLY A 315 6.58 33.57 -23.27
CA GLY A 315 5.60 32.79 -24.03
C GLY A 315 5.76 31.28 -23.86
N GLU A 316 6.50 30.81 -22.84
CA GLU A 316 6.57 29.38 -22.54
C GLU A 316 5.27 28.93 -21.88
N ARG A 317 4.76 27.78 -22.29
CA ARG A 317 3.50 27.22 -21.77
C ARG A 317 3.52 25.71 -21.82
N ALA A 318 2.60 25.07 -21.08
CA ALA A 318 2.40 23.64 -21.22
C ALA A 318 1.74 23.31 -22.57
N GLU A 319 2.34 22.37 -23.29
CA GLU A 319 1.95 21.98 -24.65
C GLU A 319 1.93 20.45 -24.76
N GLY A 320 0.74 19.88 -24.94
CA GLY A 320 0.59 18.48 -25.26
C GLY A 320 -0.48 17.73 -24.51
N SER A 321 -0.46 16.40 -24.70
CA SER A 321 -1.66 15.56 -24.57
C SER A 321 -2.36 15.70 -23.24
N ASP A 322 -1.66 15.74 -22.10
CA ASP A 322 -2.33 15.75 -20.79
C ASP A 322 -3.07 17.08 -20.54
N CYS A 323 -2.48 18.22 -20.94
CA CYS A 323 -3.16 19.52 -20.87
C CYS A 323 -4.22 19.67 -21.97
N ASP A 324 -3.93 19.24 -23.20
CA ASP A 324 -4.87 19.27 -24.32
C ASP A 324 -6.12 18.42 -24.02
N GLU A 325 -5.94 17.27 -23.38
CA GLU A 325 -7.03 16.38 -22.95
C GLU A 325 -7.84 17.01 -21.82
N SER A 326 -7.17 17.48 -20.76
CA SER A 326 -7.85 18.06 -19.59
C SER A 326 -8.66 19.31 -19.94
N THR A 327 -8.11 20.17 -20.79
CA THR A 327 -8.70 21.48 -21.11
C THR A 327 -9.50 21.50 -22.42
N ALA A 328 -9.65 20.35 -23.07
CA ALA A 328 -10.19 20.22 -24.43
C ALA A 328 -9.53 21.22 -25.41
N ASN A 329 -8.20 21.14 -25.54
CA ASN A 329 -7.34 22.01 -26.34
C ASN A 329 -7.52 23.51 -26.00
N GLY A 330 -7.60 23.82 -24.70
CA GLY A 330 -7.80 25.18 -24.20
C GLY A 330 -9.21 25.75 -24.38
N SER A 331 -10.19 24.97 -24.87
CA SER A 331 -11.57 25.43 -25.00
C SER A 331 -12.31 25.51 -23.66
N LEU A 332 -11.82 24.79 -22.64
CA LEU A 332 -12.28 24.87 -21.25
C LEU A 332 -11.30 25.75 -20.46
N PRO A 333 -11.67 26.99 -20.09
CA PRO A 333 -10.75 27.95 -19.52
C PRO A 333 -10.49 27.80 -18.01
N ASP A 334 -11.22 26.91 -17.32
CA ASP A 334 -11.21 26.83 -15.85
C ASP A 334 -11.59 25.41 -15.38
N VAL A 335 -10.78 24.41 -15.76
CA VAL A 335 -10.93 23.03 -15.26
C VAL A 335 -10.27 22.96 -13.89
N SER A 336 -11.05 22.65 -12.85
CA SER A 336 -10.55 22.51 -11.49
C SER A 336 -9.74 21.21 -11.32
N TRP A 337 -8.89 21.16 -10.30
CA TRP A 337 -8.00 20.02 -10.04
C TRP A 337 -8.74 18.72 -9.67
N ASP A 338 -9.96 18.85 -9.17
CA ASP A 338 -10.88 17.79 -8.77
C ASP A 338 -11.96 17.51 -9.83
N ASP A 339 -11.83 18.08 -11.03
CA ASP A 339 -12.77 17.82 -12.13
C ASP A 339 -12.43 16.47 -12.80
N PRO A 340 -13.41 15.58 -13.07
CA PRO A 340 -13.19 14.31 -13.79
C PRO A 340 -12.61 14.44 -15.20
N ARG A 341 -12.61 15.65 -15.77
CA ARG A 341 -11.95 15.91 -17.06
C ARG A 341 -10.44 16.05 -16.91
N SER A 342 -9.94 16.41 -15.73
CA SER A 342 -8.50 16.51 -15.46
C SER A 342 -7.88 15.12 -15.42
N VAL A 343 -6.92 14.84 -16.30
CA VAL A 343 -6.18 13.57 -16.30
C VAL A 343 -5.14 13.46 -15.18
N PHE A 344 -4.98 14.52 -14.38
CA PHE A 344 -4.06 14.57 -13.26
C PHE A 344 -4.76 14.08 -11.99
N ASP A 345 -5.10 12.80 -11.95
CA ASP A 345 -5.86 12.15 -10.86
C ASP A 345 -5.07 11.02 -10.18
N GLY A 346 -3.84 10.74 -10.64
CA GLY A 346 -2.99 9.68 -10.11
C GLY A 346 -3.49 8.25 -10.38
N SER A 347 -4.43 8.05 -11.30
CA SER A 347 -5.00 6.73 -11.62
C SER A 347 -4.02 5.80 -12.34
N GLN A 348 -3.04 6.36 -13.07
CA GLN A 348 -2.06 5.59 -13.80
C GLN A 348 -0.86 5.26 -12.91
N ARG A 349 -0.70 3.97 -12.58
CA ARG A 349 0.31 3.53 -11.61
C ARG A 349 1.05 2.29 -12.05
N SER A 350 2.21 2.07 -11.45
CA SER A 350 2.99 0.84 -11.63
C SER A 350 3.66 0.41 -10.34
N VAL A 351 3.85 -0.90 -10.17
CA VAL A 351 4.51 -1.47 -9.00
C VAL A 351 5.67 -2.36 -9.43
N ASP A 352 6.86 -2.11 -8.91
CA ASP A 352 8.03 -2.98 -9.09
C ASP A 352 8.15 -3.91 -7.89
N ILE A 353 8.15 -5.23 -8.12
CA ILE A 353 8.32 -6.24 -7.07
C ILE A 353 9.80 -6.56 -6.92
N ASN A 354 10.47 -6.07 -5.87
CA ASN A 354 11.91 -6.24 -5.71
C ASN A 354 12.32 -6.80 -4.34
N SER A 355 13.42 -7.55 -4.35
CA SER A 355 14.18 -7.95 -3.14
C SER A 355 13.34 -8.68 -2.09
N ASN A 356 12.61 -9.71 -2.51
CA ASN A 356 11.84 -10.60 -1.63
C ASN A 356 12.77 -11.59 -0.94
N ARG A 357 13.17 -11.30 0.30
CA ARG A 357 14.13 -12.13 1.04
C ARG A 357 13.55 -12.63 2.35
N ILE A 358 13.79 -13.90 2.66
CA ILE A 358 13.41 -14.60 3.88
C ILE A 358 14.67 -15.28 4.44
N ASN A 359 14.92 -15.09 5.73
CA ASN A 359 15.94 -15.76 6.52
C ASN A 359 15.26 -16.39 7.75
N ASN A 360 14.56 -17.51 7.51
CA ASN A 360 13.67 -18.13 8.49
C ASN A 360 13.64 -19.67 8.44
N ALA A 361 14.67 -20.33 7.91
CA ALA A 361 14.67 -21.80 7.70
C ALA A 361 14.28 -22.64 8.93
N ASP A 362 14.75 -22.26 10.13
CA ASP A 362 14.47 -22.97 11.39
C ASP A 362 13.50 -22.20 12.32
N GLY A 363 12.83 -21.15 11.81
CA GLY A 363 11.95 -20.29 12.61
C GLY A 363 10.47 -20.67 12.48
N PRO A 364 9.61 -20.10 13.34
CA PRO A 364 8.16 -20.23 13.17
C PRO A 364 7.70 -19.51 11.91
N GLU A 365 6.56 -19.93 11.37
CA GLU A 365 5.94 -19.23 10.23
C GLU A 365 5.15 -18.00 10.67
N ILE A 366 4.64 -18.00 11.91
CA ILE A 366 3.87 -16.90 12.47
C ILE A 366 4.76 -16.04 13.35
N TRP A 367 4.78 -14.75 13.01
CA TRP A 367 5.47 -13.72 13.77
C TRP A 367 4.51 -12.61 14.16
N TYR A 368 4.65 -12.10 15.36
CA TYR A 368 3.98 -10.89 15.82
C TYR A 368 5.02 -9.77 15.93
N THR A 369 4.77 -8.67 15.25
CA THR A 369 5.66 -7.49 15.21
C THR A 369 4.95 -6.27 15.78
N ASP A 370 5.68 -5.22 16.12
CA ASP A 370 5.05 -3.90 16.22
C ASP A 370 4.60 -3.43 14.82
N PRO A 371 3.79 -2.36 14.72
CA PRO A 371 3.27 -1.89 13.43
C PRO A 371 4.35 -1.53 12.42
N PHE A 372 5.59 -1.27 12.84
CA PHE A 372 6.71 -0.93 11.94
C PHE A 372 7.55 -2.17 11.55
N GLY A 373 7.08 -3.39 11.84
CA GLY A 373 7.77 -4.63 11.51
C GLY A 373 8.95 -4.96 12.44
N LYS A 374 9.09 -4.29 13.60
CA LYS A 374 10.18 -4.58 14.56
C LYS A 374 9.65 -5.46 15.70
N ASN A 375 10.56 -5.85 16.60
CA ASN A 375 10.25 -6.65 17.79
C ASN A 375 9.55 -7.99 17.49
N ALA A 376 9.85 -8.58 16.33
CA ALA A 376 9.26 -9.84 15.88
C ALA A 376 9.50 -10.97 16.90
N ARG A 377 8.42 -11.66 17.29
CA ARG A 377 8.43 -12.84 18.16
C ARG A 377 7.23 -13.77 17.90
N PRO A 378 7.25 -15.04 18.38
CA PRO A 378 6.17 -16.00 18.13
C PRO A 378 4.87 -15.72 18.88
N GLU A 379 4.90 -14.94 19.97
CA GLU A 379 3.72 -14.65 20.79
C GLU A 379 3.13 -13.25 20.54
N PRO A 380 1.80 -13.11 20.51
CA PRO A 380 1.14 -11.82 20.35
C PRO A 380 1.39 -10.90 21.54
N PHE A 381 1.25 -9.60 21.31
CA PHE A 381 1.33 -8.57 22.34
C PHE A 381 0.43 -7.38 22.03
N PRO A 382 0.15 -6.47 22.98
CA PRO A 382 -0.72 -5.32 22.72
C PRO A 382 -0.23 -4.48 21.53
N GLY A 383 -1.11 -4.26 20.55
CA GLY A 383 -0.81 -3.55 19.31
C GLY A 383 0.12 -4.31 18.34
N SER A 384 0.31 -5.62 18.52
CA SER A 384 1.11 -6.42 17.60
C SER A 384 0.36 -6.75 16.32
N VAL A 385 1.06 -6.68 15.19
CA VAL A 385 0.56 -7.14 13.90
C VAL A 385 1.07 -8.55 13.61
N ARG A 386 0.15 -9.48 13.32
CA ARG A 386 0.47 -10.84 12.89
C ARG A 386 1.00 -10.81 11.45
N GLN A 387 2.12 -11.47 11.22
CA GLN A 387 2.78 -11.68 9.94
C GLN A 387 2.87 -13.18 9.68
N TYR A 388 2.83 -13.59 8.41
CA TYR A 388 3.23 -14.93 7.98
C TYR A 388 4.52 -14.83 7.16
N ILE A 389 5.51 -15.66 7.50
CA ILE A 389 6.80 -15.72 6.84
C ILE A 389 7.20 -17.19 6.75
N GLY A 390 7.23 -17.77 5.56
CA GLY A 390 7.53 -19.19 5.36
C GLY A 390 8.85 -19.62 6.03
N ALA A 391 8.91 -20.87 6.47
CA ALA A 391 10.11 -21.47 7.09
C ALA A 391 11.17 -21.82 6.02
N VAL A 392 11.70 -20.81 5.35
CA VAL A 392 12.67 -20.94 4.26
C VAL A 392 13.83 -19.97 4.47
N ASP A 393 14.98 -20.25 3.86
CA ASP A 393 16.03 -19.26 3.65
C ASP A 393 16.28 -19.16 2.14
N ASN A 394 15.95 -18.01 1.57
CA ASN A 394 16.14 -17.71 0.15
C ASN A 394 17.18 -16.58 -0.05
N VAL A 395 17.98 -16.27 0.97
CA VAL A 395 19.00 -15.22 0.88
C VAL A 395 20.14 -15.66 -0.03
N LEU A 396 20.08 -15.23 -1.28
CA LEU A 396 21.14 -15.41 -2.27
C LEU A 396 22.05 -14.18 -2.36
N ALA A 397 23.26 -14.38 -2.90
CA ALA A 397 24.21 -13.29 -3.16
C ALA A 397 23.72 -12.28 -4.22
N VAL A 398 22.71 -12.66 -5.01
CA VAL A 398 22.08 -11.85 -6.06
C VAL A 398 20.64 -11.55 -5.67
N ASN A 399 20.17 -10.34 -6.00
CA ASN A 399 18.80 -9.95 -5.74
C ASN A 399 17.89 -10.36 -6.91
N PRO A 400 16.85 -11.16 -6.68
CA PRO A 400 15.77 -11.27 -7.65
C PRO A 400 15.01 -9.94 -7.71
N SER A 401 14.81 -9.46 -8.94
CA SER A 401 13.90 -8.38 -9.30
C SER A 401 12.76 -8.96 -10.13
N GLY A 402 11.54 -8.77 -9.67
CA GLY A 402 10.33 -9.08 -10.41
C GLY A 402 10.03 -8.03 -11.48
N PRO A 403 9.02 -8.29 -12.32
CA PRO A 403 8.61 -7.34 -13.34
C PRO A 403 7.89 -6.13 -12.72
N THR A 404 7.75 -5.09 -13.52
CA THR A 404 6.87 -3.95 -13.23
C THR A 404 5.43 -4.30 -13.58
N PHE A 405 4.53 -4.26 -12.60
CA PHE A 405 3.08 -4.39 -12.76
C PHE A 405 2.47 -3.04 -13.19
N GLY A 406 1.30 -3.08 -13.84
CA GLY A 406 0.45 -1.89 -13.99
C GLY A 406 0.90 -0.81 -15.00
N ASN A 407 2.13 -0.85 -15.53
CA ASN A 407 2.69 0.22 -16.38
C ASN A 407 1.87 0.61 -17.63
N ARG A 408 0.94 -0.24 -18.08
CA ARG A 408 0.03 -0.01 -19.21
C ARG A 408 -1.45 0.02 -18.79
N ARG A 409 -1.73 0.01 -17.50
CA ARG A 409 -3.09 0.05 -16.94
C ARG A 409 -3.41 1.47 -16.54
N ASP A 410 -4.62 1.87 -16.88
CA ASP A 410 -5.28 3.04 -16.32
C ASP A 410 -6.35 2.50 -15.37
N TYR A 411 -6.22 2.80 -14.09
CA TYR A 411 -7.18 2.38 -13.07
C TYR A 411 -8.38 3.33 -12.97
N GLY A 412 -8.34 4.44 -13.73
CA GLY A 412 -9.36 5.47 -13.74
C GLY A 412 -10.65 5.03 -14.40
N GLY A 413 -11.54 6.01 -14.55
CA GLY A 413 -12.82 5.86 -15.21
C GLY A 413 -13.44 7.25 -15.43
N PRO A 414 -14.57 7.35 -16.14
CA PRO A 414 -15.15 8.65 -16.53
C PRO A 414 -15.51 9.58 -15.37
N SER A 415 -15.60 9.03 -14.16
CA SER A 415 -15.92 9.74 -12.93
C SER A 415 -14.77 9.76 -11.93
N VAL A 416 -13.62 9.15 -12.22
CA VAL A 416 -12.49 9.20 -11.29
C VAL A 416 -11.87 10.59 -11.39
N HIS A 417 -11.62 11.21 -10.24
CA HIS A 417 -11.04 12.53 -10.14
C HIS A 417 -10.27 12.66 -8.82
N ALA A 418 -9.45 13.69 -8.71
CA ALA A 418 -8.82 13.99 -7.43
C ALA A 418 -9.87 14.48 -6.41
N PRO A 419 -9.78 14.16 -5.11
CA PRO A 419 -8.73 13.39 -4.46
C PRO A 419 -8.80 11.89 -4.80
N ASN A 420 -7.68 11.36 -5.26
CA ASN A 420 -7.48 9.96 -5.59
C ASN A 420 -6.04 9.55 -5.31
#